data_AF-A0A850HQS6-F1
#
_entry.id   AF-A0A850HQS6-F1
#
_cell.length_a   1.000
_cell.length_b   1.000
_cell.length_c   1.000
_cell.angle_alpha   90.00
_cell.angle_beta   90.00
_cell.angle_gamma   90.00
#
_symmetry.space_group_name_H-M   'P 1'
#
loop_
_entity.id
_entity.type
_entity.pdbx_description
1 polymer ?
#
loop_
_entity_poly.entity_id
_entity_poly.type
_entity_poly.pdbx_seq_one_letter_code
_entity_poly.pdbx_strand_id
1 'polypeptide(L)'
;MFSQEIIDAIVQAAKAEGWPASALLAVVECETSGKPFEQDGHTPSLLFERHKFYSELQKHQPSKLKSAIMAGLAIPKWSRNTQYKDQGTSTGRLNVIAKARKIDEACMALLDRAEKEGYF
;
A
#
# COMPACT_ATOMS: atom_id res chain seq x y z
N MET A 1 -17.63 -13.24 -6.75
CA MET A 1 -18.38 -12.33 -7.64
C MET A 1 -18.72 -11.08 -6.84
N PHE A 2 -18.53 -9.88 -7.41
CA PHE A 2 -18.82 -8.62 -6.71
C PHE A 2 -20.31 -8.45 -6.41
N SER A 3 -20.64 -7.65 -5.38
CA SER A 3 -22.02 -7.25 -5.13
C SER A 3 -22.52 -6.33 -6.24
N GLN A 4 -23.84 -6.23 -6.40
CA GLN A 4 -24.44 -5.31 -7.38
C GLN A 4 -24.04 -3.86 -7.10
N GLU A 5 -23.96 -3.47 -5.82
CA GLU A 5 -23.50 -2.14 -5.41
C GLU A 5 -22.09 -1.80 -5.92
N ILE A 6 -21.14 -2.75 -5.81
CA ILE A 6 -19.78 -2.56 -6.32
C ILE A 6 -19.78 -2.48 -7.85
N ILE A 7 -20.57 -3.33 -8.52
CA ILE A 7 -20.71 -3.29 -9.98
C ILE A 7 -21.23 -1.93 -10.44
N ASP A 8 -22.27 -1.41 -9.77
CA ASP A 8 -22.87 -0.13 -10.09
C ASP A 8 -21.87 1.03 -9.89
N ALA A 9 -21.08 0.99 -8.81
CA ALA A 9 -20.02 1.96 -8.56
C ALA A 9 -18.94 1.94 -9.66
N ILE A 10 -18.50 0.76 -10.09
CA ILE A 10 -17.53 0.60 -11.18
C ILE A 10 -18.09 1.15 -12.48
N VAL A 11 -19.35 0.83 -12.81
CA VAL A 11 -20.01 1.32 -14.03
C VAL A 11 -20.15 2.84 -14.01
N GLN A 12 -20.47 3.44 -12.85
CA GLN A 12 -20.55 4.89 -12.70
C GLN A 12 -19.18 5.55 -12.89
N ALA A 13 -18.12 5.00 -12.29
CA ALA A 13 -16.75 5.49 -12.47
C ALA A 13 -16.31 5.40 -13.94
N ALA A 14 -16.59 4.29 -14.62
CA ALA A 14 -16.29 4.13 -16.04
C ALA A 14 -17.00 5.20 -16.89
N LYS A 15 -18.28 5.48 -16.61
CA LYS A 15 -19.05 6.51 -17.32
C LYS A 15 -18.48 7.92 -17.08
N ALA A 16 -18.06 8.23 -15.86
CA ALA A 16 -17.48 9.53 -15.53
C ALA A 16 -16.19 9.81 -16.31
N GLU A 17 -15.37 8.78 -16.54
CA GLU A 17 -14.12 8.85 -17.30
C GLU A 17 -14.30 8.58 -18.81
N GLY A 18 -15.53 8.37 -19.28
CA GLY A 18 -15.82 8.09 -20.69
C GLY A 18 -15.34 6.71 -21.17
N TRP A 19 -15.16 5.76 -20.26
CA TRP A 19 -14.72 4.40 -20.57
C TRP A 19 -15.90 3.45 -20.80
N PRO A 20 -15.75 2.43 -21.68
CA PRO A 20 -16.69 1.32 -21.72
C PRO A 20 -16.75 0.64 -20.34
N ALA A 21 -17.96 0.47 -19.80
CA ALA A 21 -18.16 -0.17 -18.50
C ALA A 21 -17.51 -1.55 -18.42
N SER A 22 -17.57 -2.33 -19.50
CA SER A 22 -16.93 -3.65 -19.58
C SER A 22 -15.41 -3.61 -19.42
N ALA A 23 -14.76 -2.54 -19.87
CA ALA A 23 -13.30 -2.41 -19.77
C ALA A 23 -12.87 -2.22 -18.31
N LEU A 24 -13.52 -1.30 -17.58
CA LEU A 24 -13.18 -1.09 -16.17
C LEU A 24 -13.60 -2.28 -15.29
N LEU A 25 -14.74 -2.93 -15.59
CA LEU A 25 -15.12 -4.17 -14.92
C LEU A 25 -14.05 -5.26 -15.09
N ALA A 26 -13.50 -5.43 -16.29
CA ALA A 26 -12.43 -6.41 -16.55
C ALA A 26 -11.14 -6.06 -15.80
N VAL A 27 -10.76 -4.78 -15.76
CA VAL A 27 -9.59 -4.33 -14.98
C VAL A 27 -9.79 -4.63 -13.50
N VAL A 28 -10.95 -4.27 -12.94
CA VAL A 28 -11.23 -4.51 -11.53
C VAL A 28 -11.24 -6.01 -11.23
N GLU A 29 -11.84 -6.84 -12.09
CA GLU A 29 -11.81 -8.30 -11.92
C GLU A 29 -10.39 -8.89 -11.90
N CYS A 30 -9.49 -8.39 -12.76
CA CYS A 30 -8.13 -8.92 -12.88
C CYS A 30 -7.17 -8.37 -11.83
N GLU A 31 -7.27 -7.10 -11.47
CA GLU A 31 -6.25 -6.38 -10.69
C GLU A 31 -6.55 -6.31 -9.20
N THR A 32 -7.81 -6.53 -8.78
CA THR A 32 -8.15 -6.56 -7.35
C THR A 32 -8.28 -7.97 -6.79
N SER A 33 -7.89 -8.13 -5.53
CA SER A 33 -8.21 -9.32 -4.73
C SER A 33 -9.63 -9.29 -4.15
N GLY A 34 -10.36 -8.18 -4.34
CA GLY A 34 -11.72 -7.97 -3.82
C GLY A 34 -11.80 -7.77 -2.30
N LYS A 35 -10.67 -7.64 -1.62
CA LYS A 35 -10.57 -7.45 -0.16
C LYS A 35 -9.82 -6.15 0.16
N PRO A 36 -10.50 -4.99 0.14
CA PRO A 36 -9.85 -3.69 0.32
C PRO A 36 -9.43 -3.43 1.77
N PHE A 37 -10.04 -4.12 2.74
CA PHE A 37 -9.82 -3.91 4.15
C PHE A 37 -9.14 -5.09 4.83
N GLU A 38 -8.49 -4.80 5.95
CA GLU A 38 -8.00 -5.73 6.95
C GLU A 38 -9.16 -6.46 7.64
N GLN A 39 -8.85 -7.39 8.54
CA GLN A 39 -9.86 -8.23 9.21
C GLN A 39 -10.85 -7.43 10.08
N ASP A 40 -10.53 -6.19 10.44
CA ASP A 40 -11.41 -5.29 11.16
C ASP A 40 -12.52 -4.66 10.29
N GLY A 41 -12.48 -4.88 8.97
CA GLY A 41 -13.47 -4.36 8.02
C GLY A 41 -13.37 -2.85 7.76
N HIS A 42 -12.35 -2.17 8.29
CA HIS A 42 -12.22 -0.71 8.21
C HIS A 42 -10.83 -0.23 7.82
N THR A 43 -9.76 -0.88 8.26
CA THR A 43 -8.39 -0.47 7.94
C THR A 43 -8.03 -0.92 6.53
N PRO A 44 -7.53 -0.06 5.63
CA PRO A 44 -7.11 -0.49 4.29
C PRO A 44 -5.99 -1.55 4.34
N SER A 45 -6.09 -2.56 3.49
CA SER A 45 -5.09 -3.63 3.38
C SER A 45 -3.90 -3.17 2.53
N LEU A 46 -2.89 -2.58 3.19
CA LEU A 46 -1.69 -2.03 2.54
C LEU A 46 -0.48 -2.95 2.64
N LEU A 47 0.32 -3.02 1.57
CA LEU A 47 1.65 -3.62 1.61
C LEU A 47 2.68 -2.57 1.99
N PHE A 48 3.44 -2.83 3.06
CA PHE A 48 4.53 -1.96 3.48
C PHE A 48 5.74 -2.14 2.56
N GLU A 49 6.13 -1.07 1.88
CA GLU A 49 7.22 -1.09 0.91
C GLU A 49 8.59 -0.73 1.52
N ARG A 50 9.33 -1.73 2.01
CA ARG A 50 10.64 -1.54 2.71
C ARG A 50 11.67 -0.78 1.89
N HIS A 51 11.72 -1.04 0.59
CA HIS A 51 12.65 -0.35 -0.30
C HIS A 51 12.23 1.11 -0.57
N LYS A 52 10.93 1.39 -0.61
CA LYS A 52 10.42 2.77 -0.68
C LYS A 52 10.68 3.51 0.64
N PHE A 53 10.46 2.86 1.78
CA PHE A 53 10.77 3.43 3.09
C PHE A 53 12.26 3.76 3.24
N TYR A 54 13.15 2.94 2.70
CA TYR A 54 14.57 3.27 2.59
C TYR A 54 14.79 4.55 1.79
N SER A 55 14.23 4.65 0.57
CA SER A 55 14.41 5.82 -0.31
C SER A 55 13.87 7.11 0.33
N GLU A 56 12.70 7.05 0.96
CA GLU A 56 12.08 8.19 1.61
C GLU A 56 12.87 8.64 2.85
N LEU A 57 13.30 7.70 3.70
CA LEU A 57 14.19 8.04 4.82
C LEU A 57 15.51 8.61 4.34
N GLN A 58 16.12 8.07 3.29
CA GLN A 58 17.36 8.60 2.75
C GLN A 58 17.21 10.06 2.27
N LYS A 59 16.07 10.38 1.64
CA LYS A 59 15.80 11.71 1.08
C LYS A 59 15.41 12.73 2.15
N HIS A 60 14.59 12.32 3.12
CA HIS A 60 13.94 13.26 4.03
C HIS A 60 14.46 13.18 5.47
N GLN A 61 14.93 12.02 5.91
CA GLN A 61 15.28 11.75 7.31
C GLN A 61 16.49 10.80 7.44
N PRO A 62 17.65 11.11 6.83
CA PRO A 62 18.76 10.17 6.69
C PRO A 62 19.34 9.70 8.03
N SER A 63 19.20 10.50 9.09
CA SER A 63 19.61 10.15 10.45
C SER A 63 18.89 8.91 11.02
N LYS A 64 17.67 8.61 10.53
CA LYS A 64 16.85 7.47 10.96
C LYS A 64 17.05 6.21 10.12
N LEU A 65 17.79 6.32 9.00
CA LEU A 65 17.97 5.21 8.07
C LEU A 65 18.67 4.01 8.73
N LYS A 66 19.70 4.27 9.53
CA LYS A 66 20.45 3.20 10.22
C LYS A 66 19.55 2.41 11.18
N SER A 67 18.71 3.09 11.97
CA SER A 67 17.80 2.40 12.89
C SER A 67 16.71 1.62 12.14
N ALA A 68 16.20 2.14 11.01
CA ALA A 68 15.25 1.43 10.16
C ALA A 68 15.83 0.15 9.53
N ILE A 69 17.08 0.19 9.06
CA ILE A 69 17.78 -0.98 8.54
C ILE A 69 17.99 -2.01 9.64
N MET A 70 18.48 -1.58 10.82
CA MET A 70 18.67 -2.47 11.96
C MET A 70 17.36 -3.13 12.44
N ALA A 71 16.25 -2.42 12.34
CA ALA A 71 14.92 -2.94 12.65
C ALA A 71 14.33 -3.87 11.57
N GLY A 72 15.02 -4.04 10.42
CA GLY A 72 14.54 -4.84 9.29
C GLY A 72 13.38 -4.19 8.53
N LEU A 73 13.24 -2.87 8.61
CA LEU A 73 12.16 -2.10 8.00
C LEU A 73 12.59 -1.36 6.72
N ALA A 74 13.89 -1.22 6.49
CA ALA A 74 14.42 -0.57 5.29
C ALA A 74 15.45 -1.46 4.60
N ILE A 75 15.34 -1.59 3.27
CA ILE A 75 16.30 -2.30 2.44
C ILE A 75 16.66 -1.43 1.22
N PRO A 76 17.93 -1.33 0.81
CA PRO A 76 18.32 -0.43 -0.28
C PRO A 76 17.81 -0.88 -1.66
N LYS A 77 17.50 -2.16 -1.82
CA LYS A 77 17.00 -2.74 -3.07
C LYS A 77 15.88 -3.72 -2.76
N TRP A 78 14.85 -3.72 -3.59
CA TRP A 78 13.75 -4.69 -3.49
C TRP A 78 14.29 -6.13 -3.59
N SER A 79 13.81 -6.98 -2.69
CA SER A 79 14.09 -8.42 -2.71
C SER A 79 12.89 -9.16 -2.13
N ARG A 80 12.33 -10.11 -2.90
CA ARG A 80 11.18 -10.91 -2.47
C ARG A 80 11.36 -11.56 -1.09
N ASN A 81 12.58 -12.03 -0.80
CA ASN A 81 12.91 -12.75 0.44
C ASN A 81 12.85 -11.88 1.71
N THR A 82 12.96 -10.56 1.56
CA THR A 82 12.99 -9.62 2.69
C THR A 82 11.79 -8.66 2.68
N GLN A 83 11.33 -8.28 1.49
CA GLN A 83 10.32 -7.25 1.28
C GLN A 83 8.99 -7.54 2.00
N TYR A 84 8.49 -8.78 1.95
CA TYR A 84 7.17 -9.16 2.49
C TYR A 84 7.21 -10.27 3.54
N LYS A 85 8.39 -10.61 4.06
CA LYS A 85 8.65 -11.79 4.92
C LYS A 85 7.67 -11.95 6.09
N ASP A 86 7.22 -10.85 6.67
CA ASP A 86 6.39 -10.76 7.87
C ASP A 86 5.00 -10.12 7.62
N GLN A 87 4.59 -10.00 6.35
CA GLN A 87 3.37 -9.30 5.93
C GLN A 87 2.25 -10.24 5.44
N GLY A 88 2.42 -11.56 5.57
CA GLY A 88 1.47 -12.56 5.04
C GLY A 88 0.09 -12.56 5.71
N THR A 89 -0.04 -11.95 6.88
CA THR A 89 -1.31 -11.83 7.62
C THR A 89 -1.66 -10.37 7.88
N SER A 90 -2.94 -10.11 8.14
CA SER A 90 -3.44 -8.79 8.54
C SER A 90 -2.66 -8.23 9.74
N THR A 91 -2.55 -9.03 10.80
CA THR A 91 -1.74 -8.71 11.98
C THR A 91 -0.27 -8.45 11.63
N GLY A 92 0.31 -9.22 10.70
CA GLY A 92 1.68 -9.03 10.22
C GLY A 92 1.88 -7.65 9.58
N ARG A 93 1.02 -7.29 8.62
CA ARG A 93 1.06 -5.97 7.95
C ARG A 93 0.92 -4.83 8.96
N LEU A 94 -0.09 -4.89 9.81
CA LEU A 94 -0.35 -3.87 10.83
C LEU A 94 0.83 -3.72 11.80
N ASN A 95 1.46 -4.83 12.20
CA ASN A 95 2.65 -4.80 13.06
C ASN A 95 3.85 -4.12 12.38
N VAL A 96 4.08 -4.38 11.08
CA VAL A 96 5.17 -3.75 10.33
C VAL A 96 4.93 -2.25 10.21
N ILE A 97 3.71 -1.84 9.85
CA ILE A 97 3.32 -0.42 9.75
C ILE A 97 3.48 0.27 11.12
N ALA A 98 3.03 -0.35 12.21
CA ALA A 98 3.18 0.19 13.55
C ALA A 98 4.65 0.34 13.96
N LYS A 99 5.53 -0.61 13.61
CA LYS A 99 6.97 -0.50 13.85
C LYS A 99 7.60 0.62 13.02
N ALA A 100 7.21 0.78 11.76
CA ALA A 100 7.70 1.86 10.90
C ALA A 100 7.30 3.24 11.43
N ARG A 101 6.05 3.42 11.87
CA ARG A 101 5.56 4.66 12.50
C ARG A 101 6.37 5.08 13.73
N LYS A 102 6.83 4.13 14.54
CA LYS A 102 7.69 4.41 15.71
C LYS A 102 9.06 4.99 15.32
N ILE A 103 9.55 4.70 14.13
CA ILE A 103 10.80 5.27 13.62
C ILE A 103 10.53 6.65 13.02
N ASP A 104 9.54 6.74 12.14
CA ASP A 104 9.16 8.00 11.52
C ASP A 104 7.68 8.04 11.14
N GLU A 105 6.91 8.77 11.93
CA GLU A 105 5.49 9.01 11.68
C GLU A 105 5.26 9.92 10.45
N ALA A 106 6.14 10.89 10.20
CA ALA A 106 6.00 11.86 9.11
C ALA A 106 6.37 11.26 7.74
N CYS A 107 7.35 10.36 7.69
CA CYS A 107 7.76 9.65 6.49
C CYS A 107 6.69 8.64 6.02
N MET A 108 5.90 8.09 6.96
CA MET A 108 4.70 7.31 6.61
C MET A 108 3.60 8.17 5.99
N ALA A 109 3.43 9.41 6.46
CA ALA A 109 2.47 10.36 5.88
C ALA A 109 2.89 10.89 4.49
N LEU A 110 4.18 10.79 4.13
CA LEU A 110 4.68 11.14 2.79
C LEU A 110 4.37 10.04 1.77
N LEU A 111 4.28 8.76 2.17
CA LEU A 111 3.82 7.68 1.30
C LEU A 111 2.34 7.88 0.92
N ASP A 112 1.49 8.32 1.86
CA ASP A 112 0.09 8.74 1.61
C ASP A 112 0.00 9.97 0.67
N ARG A 113 1.06 10.79 0.61
CA ARG A 113 1.08 12.01 -0.22
C ARG A 113 1.61 11.74 -1.63
N ALA A 114 2.56 10.83 -1.78
CA ALA A 114 3.05 10.37 -3.08
C ALA A 114 1.95 9.67 -3.91
N GLU A 115 0.95 9.06 -3.23
CA GLU A 115 -0.27 8.54 -3.85
C GLU A 115 -1.17 9.66 -4.39
N LYS A 116 -1.28 10.79 -3.67
CA LYS A 116 -2.04 11.98 -4.13
C LYS A 116 -1.37 12.74 -5.27
N GLU A 117 -0.05 12.59 -5.42
CA GLU A 117 0.75 13.29 -6.43
C GLU A 117 1.07 12.41 -7.66
N GLY A 118 0.51 11.19 -7.75
CA GLY A 118 0.54 10.38 -8.97
C GLY A 118 1.89 9.76 -9.31
N TYR A 119 2.69 9.39 -8.29
CA TYR A 119 3.99 8.72 -8.49
C TYR A 119 3.92 7.18 -8.58
N PHE A 120 2.71 6.63 -8.75
CA PHE A 120 2.44 5.21 -9.04
C PHE A 120 1.44 5.10 -10.18
#